data_AF-A0A9C7SAV7-F1
#
_entry.id   AF-A0A9C7SAV7-F1
#
_cell.length_a   1.000
_cell.length_b   1.000
_cell.length_c   1.000
_cell.angle_alpha   90.00
_cell.angle_beta   90.00
_cell.angle_gamma   90.00
#
_symmetry.space_group_name_H-M   'P 1'
#
loop_
_entity.id
_entity.type
_entity.pdbx_description
1 polymer ?
#
loop_
_entity_poly.entity_id
_entity_poly.type
_entity_poly.pdbx_seq_one_letter_code
_entity_poly.pdbx_strand_id
1 'polypeptide(L)'
;MSNDSEFRTCPDTGLRIHLPAEKLMKANAVAAVVFLLIGGIFGLAVALTRWPAVHLLPAEWFYIALTAHGTDVLIVWIIFFEMAVLYFTSTVLLNSRMATPKIGWVAFILMLVGAVMANVVILDGSSTVMFTSYPPLKASPFFYLGL
;
A
#
# COMPACT_ATOMS: atom_id res chain seq x y z
N MET A 1 -32.68 -4.06 5.93
CA MET A 1 -32.84 -2.86 6.77
C MET A 1 -31.50 -2.54 7.41
N SER A 2 -30.97 -1.32 7.23
CA SER A 2 -29.75 -0.88 7.92
C SER A 2 -30.05 -0.73 9.41
N ASN A 3 -29.30 -1.42 10.25
CA ASN A 3 -29.41 -1.27 11.70
C ASN A 3 -28.74 0.06 12.08
N ASP A 4 -29.47 1.01 12.67
CA ASP A 4 -28.89 2.31 13.04
C ASP A 4 -27.76 2.18 14.08
N SER A 5 -27.65 1.02 14.74
CA SER A 5 -26.53 0.66 15.63
C SER A 5 -25.16 0.54 14.93
N GLU A 6 -25.13 0.41 13.60
CA GLU A 6 -23.88 0.33 12.83
C GLU A 6 -23.36 1.69 12.37
N PHE A 7 -24.02 2.78 12.75
CA PHE A 7 -23.61 4.14 12.43
C PHE A 7 -23.25 4.93 13.68
N ARG A 8 -22.26 5.81 13.56
CA ARG A 8 -21.99 6.87 14.52
C ARG A 8 -22.00 8.23 13.82
N THR A 9 -22.29 9.29 14.56
CA THR A 9 -22.15 10.66 14.08
C THR A 9 -20.80 11.19 14.55
N CYS A 10 -20.03 11.80 13.65
CA CYS A 10 -18.80 12.49 14.02
C CYS A 10 -19.15 13.76 14.82
N PRO A 11 -18.61 13.97 16.03
CA PRO A 11 -18.90 15.16 16.81
C PRO A 11 -18.37 16.44 16.16
N ASP A 12 -17.26 16.36 15.41
CA ASP A 12 -16.61 17.53 14.82
C ASP A 12 -17.22 17.94 13.48
N THR A 13 -17.58 16.95 12.65
CA THR A 13 -18.06 17.21 11.28
C THR A 13 -19.56 17.01 11.10
N GLY A 14 -20.25 16.41 12.08
CA GLY A 14 -21.67 16.05 11.98
C GLY A 14 -21.97 14.92 10.98
N LEU A 15 -20.96 14.36 10.31
CA LEU A 15 -21.14 13.33 9.28
C LEU A 15 -21.51 11.98 9.90
N ARG A 16 -22.41 11.24 9.23
CA ARG A 16 -22.73 9.84 9.57
C ARG A 16 -21.63 8.92 9.05
N ILE A 17 -21.15 8.04 9.92
CA ILE A 17 -20.05 7.12 9.64
C ILE A 17 -20.53 5.70 9.85
N HIS A 18 -20.43 4.88 8.80
CA HIS A 18 -20.70 3.44 8.86
C HIS A 18 -19.51 2.71 9.51
N LEU A 19 -19.70 2.16 10.70
CA LEU A 19 -18.63 1.58 11.53
C LEU A 19 -17.83 0.45 10.81
N PRO A 20 -18.45 -0.48 10.07
CA PRO A 20 -17.70 -1.48 9.31
C PRO A 20 -16.79 -0.88 8.24
N ALA A 21 -17.24 0.18 7.56
CA ALA A 21 -16.45 0.87 6.55
C ALA A 21 -15.31 1.67 7.19
N GLU A 22 -15.57 2.29 8.35
CA GLU A 22 -14.54 3.01 9.11
C GLU A 22 -13.36 2.10 9.47
N LYS A 23 -13.61 0.84 9.85
CA LYS A 23 -12.55 -0.11 10.17
C LYS A 23 -11.68 -0.43 8.95
N LEU A 24 -12.29 -0.67 7.80
CA LEU A 24 -11.57 -0.91 6.54
C LEU A 24 -10.80 0.32 6.07
N MET A 25 -11.41 1.51 6.16
CA MET A 25 -10.75 2.78 5.89
C MET A 25 -9.49 2.94 6.74
N LYS A 26 -9.57 2.73 8.06
CA LYS A 26 -8.42 2.80 8.97
C LYS A 26 -7.35 1.76 8.64
N ALA A 27 -7.75 0.51 8.38
CA ALA A 27 -6.80 -0.56 8.06
C ALA A 27 -5.99 -0.24 6.80
N ASN A 28 -6.66 0.21 5.74
CA ASN A 28 -6.02 0.62 4.49
C ASN A 28 -5.15 1.88 4.69
N ALA A 29 -5.64 2.89 5.41
CA ALA A 29 -4.87 4.11 5.68
C ALA A 29 -3.59 3.83 6.48
N VAL A 30 -3.67 2.94 7.49
CA VAL A 30 -2.49 2.54 8.28
C VAL A 30 -1.51 1.74 7.41
N ALA A 31 -1.99 0.76 6.64
CA ALA A 31 -1.14 0.00 5.73
C ALA A 31 -0.44 0.92 4.73
N ALA A 32 -1.16 1.88 4.15
CA ALA A 32 -0.58 2.89 3.26
C ALA A 32 0.58 3.63 3.93
N VAL A 33 0.37 4.20 5.13
CA VAL A 33 1.42 4.94 5.84
C VAL A 33 2.62 4.06 6.18
N VAL A 34 2.40 2.79 6.52
CA VAL A 34 3.48 1.82 6.77
C VAL A 34 4.31 1.58 5.50
N PHE A 35 3.68 1.31 4.35
CA PHE A 35 4.41 1.12 3.09
C PHE A 35 5.06 2.42 2.59
N LEU A 36 4.46 3.59 2.83
CA LEU A 36 5.10 4.87 2.56
C LEU A 36 6.37 5.05 3.39
N LEU A 37 6.36 4.66 4.66
CA LEU A 37 7.53 4.71 5.52
C LEU A 37 8.63 3.76 5.03
N ILE A 38 8.28 2.50 4.71
CA ILE A 38 9.22 1.50 4.21
C ILE A 38 9.83 1.96 2.88
N GLY A 39 8.99 2.31 1.90
CA GLY A 39 9.42 2.85 0.63
C GLY A 39 10.22 4.14 0.77
N GLY A 40 9.86 5.01 1.72
CA GLY A 40 10.59 6.25 2.04
C GLY A 40 11.99 5.99 2.60
N ILE A 41 12.17 4.97 3.44
CA ILE A 41 13.49 4.55 3.93
C ILE A 41 14.38 4.09 2.78
N PHE A 42 13.85 3.27 1.86
CA PHE A 42 14.59 2.87 0.66
C PHE A 42 14.90 4.06 -0.26
N GLY A 43 13.96 5.00 -0.42
CA GLY A 43 14.16 6.22 -1.17
C GLY A 43 15.28 7.10 -0.59
N LEU A 44 15.33 7.23 0.74
CA LEU A 44 16.42 7.91 1.43
C LEU A 44 17.76 7.20 1.20
N ALA A 45 17.80 5.86 1.27
CA ALA A 45 19.02 5.10 1.01
C ALA A 45 19.52 5.26 -0.44
N VAL A 46 18.60 5.29 -1.40
CA VAL A 46 18.89 5.61 -2.81
C VAL A 46 19.48 7.02 -2.93
N ALA A 47 18.83 8.03 -2.34
CA ALA A 47 19.28 9.42 -2.38
C ALA A 47 20.69 9.59 -1.77
N LEU A 48 20.92 8.99 -0.59
CA LEU A 48 22.20 8.98 0.10
C LEU A 48 23.28 8.17 -0.62
N THR A 49 22.93 7.32 -1.59
CA THR A 49 23.92 6.63 -2.44
C THR A 49 24.27 7.47 -3.67
N ARG A 50 23.34 8.29 -4.16
CA ARG A 50 23.51 9.18 -5.32
C ARG A 50 24.18 10.51 -4.97
N TRP A 51 24.31 10.84 -3.69
CA TRP A 51 25.01 12.05 -3.25
C TRP A 51 26.53 11.93 -3.53
N PRO A 52 27.18 12.89 -4.22
CA PRO A 52 28.64 12.87 -4.38
C PRO A 52 29.50 12.72 -3.11
N ALA A 53 29.00 13.08 -1.93
CA ALA A 53 29.75 12.99 -0.68
C ALA A 53 29.47 11.70 0.11
N VAL A 54 28.35 11.03 -0.17
CA VAL A 54 27.88 9.84 0.56
C VAL A 54 27.56 8.76 -0.46
N HIS A 55 28.14 7.59 -0.30
CA HIS A 55 27.92 6.45 -1.18
C HIS A 55 27.46 5.25 -0.35
N LEU A 56 26.27 5.39 0.26
CA LEU A 56 25.80 4.52 1.32
C LEU A 56 25.74 3.03 0.92
N LEU A 57 25.22 2.72 -0.27
CA LEU A 57 24.98 1.34 -0.71
C LEU A 57 25.92 0.92 -1.84
N PRO A 58 26.38 -0.34 -1.87
CA PRO A 58 26.99 -0.93 -3.06
C PRO A 58 25.93 -1.11 -4.18
N ALA A 59 26.40 -1.34 -5.42
CA ALA A 59 25.54 -1.38 -6.60
C ALA A 59 24.37 -2.38 -6.49
N GLU A 60 24.60 -3.59 -5.98
CA GLU A 60 23.57 -4.61 -5.80
C GLU A 60 22.42 -4.11 -4.89
N TRP A 61 22.77 -3.64 -3.69
CA TRP A 61 21.79 -3.09 -2.75
C TRP A 61 21.13 -1.81 -3.25
N PHE A 62 21.82 -1.00 -4.06
CA PHE A 62 21.22 0.17 -4.69
C PHE A 62 20.05 -0.21 -5.59
N TYR A 63 20.17 -1.24 -6.43
CA TYR A 63 19.08 -1.67 -7.32
C TYR A 63 17.96 -2.43 -6.60
N ILE A 64 18.28 -3.16 -5.54
CA ILE A 64 17.27 -3.75 -4.62
C ILE A 64 16.46 -2.62 -3.98
N ALA A 65 17.13 -1.65 -3.35
CA ALA A 65 16.48 -0.52 -2.69
C ALA A 65 15.69 0.34 -3.69
N LEU A 66 16.21 0.56 -4.89
CA LEU A 66 15.49 1.30 -5.94
C LEU A 66 14.23 0.58 -6.40
N THR A 67 14.28 -0.75 -6.53
CA THR A 67 13.10 -1.55 -6.88
C THR A 67 12.07 -1.52 -5.75
N ALA A 68 12.50 -1.75 -4.50
CA ALA A 68 11.62 -1.70 -3.33
C ALA A 68 10.98 -0.32 -3.14
N HIS A 69 11.76 0.76 -3.25
CA HIS A 69 11.26 2.14 -3.18
C HIS A 69 10.18 2.40 -4.23
N GLY A 70 10.48 2.08 -5.49
CA GLY A 70 9.53 2.30 -6.59
C GLY A 70 8.24 1.52 -6.40
N THR A 71 8.34 0.23 -6.08
CA THR A 71 7.16 -0.63 -5.86
C THR A 71 6.32 -0.14 -4.68
N ASP A 72 6.94 0.16 -3.54
CA ASP A 72 6.21 0.55 -2.33
C ASP A 72 5.55 1.93 -2.46
N VAL A 73 6.23 2.90 -3.08
CA VAL A 73 5.73 4.27 -3.18
C VAL A 73 4.85 4.50 -4.42
N LEU A 74 5.03 3.77 -5.51
CA LEU A 74 4.24 3.98 -6.73
C LEU A 74 3.11 2.96 -6.93
N ILE A 75 3.11 1.85 -6.20
CA ILE A 75 2.03 0.85 -6.22
C ILE A 75 1.41 0.76 -4.84
N VAL A 76 2.16 0.22 -3.89
CA VAL A 76 1.56 -0.33 -2.67
C VAL A 76 0.92 0.77 -1.83
N TRP A 77 1.66 1.83 -1.49
CA TRP A 77 1.13 2.97 -0.75
C TRP A 77 -0.07 3.61 -1.48
N ILE A 78 0.05 3.87 -2.79
CA ILE A 78 -1.00 4.55 -3.57
C ILE A 78 -2.29 3.74 -3.51
N ILE A 79 -2.23 2.43 -3.80
CA ILE A 79 -3.43 1.60 -3.86
C ILE A 79 -4.08 1.46 -2.47
N PHE A 80 -3.30 1.24 -1.40
CA PHE A 80 -3.88 1.22 -0.05
C PHE A 80 -4.49 2.58 0.33
N PHE A 81 -3.84 3.68 -0.01
CA PHE A 81 -4.37 5.01 0.28
C PHE A 81 -5.65 5.29 -0.53
N GLU A 82 -5.65 4.94 -1.81
CA GLU A 82 -6.81 5.02 -2.70
C GLU A 82 -7.99 4.25 -2.12
N MET A 83 -7.80 3.01 -1.69
CA MET A 83 -8.86 2.20 -1.08
C MET A 83 -9.41 2.83 0.21
N ALA A 84 -8.55 3.40 1.05
CA ALA A 84 -9.00 4.13 2.25
C ALA A 84 -9.89 5.32 1.87
N VAL A 85 -9.48 6.12 0.87
CA VAL A 85 -10.24 7.25 0.37
C VAL A 85 -11.55 6.80 -0.27
N LEU A 86 -11.55 5.72 -1.06
CA LEU A 86 -12.76 5.19 -1.67
C LEU A 86 -13.78 4.70 -0.62
N TYR A 87 -13.34 4.02 0.45
CA TYR A 87 -14.25 3.66 1.53
C TYR A 87 -14.82 4.88 2.26
N PHE A 88 -14.00 5.92 2.47
CA PHE A 88 -14.47 7.18 3.03
C PHE A 88 -15.52 7.85 2.13
N THR A 89 -15.19 8.09 0.87
CA THR A 89 -16.06 8.85 -0.05
C THR A 89 -17.34 8.09 -0.39
N SER A 90 -17.25 6.77 -0.61
CA SER A 90 -18.42 5.94 -0.95
C SER A 90 -19.41 5.72 0.19
N THR A 91 -19.00 5.94 1.45
CA THR A 91 -19.88 5.72 2.60
C THR A 91 -20.21 7.00 3.36
N VAL A 92 -19.22 7.80 3.71
CA VAL A 92 -19.39 9.01 4.52
C VAL A 92 -19.99 10.13 3.69
N LEU A 93 -19.43 10.43 2.51
CA LEU A 93 -19.91 11.54 1.67
C LEU A 93 -21.24 11.23 1.01
N LEU A 94 -21.45 9.98 0.58
CA LEU A 94 -22.72 9.52 0.02
C LEU A 94 -23.77 9.17 1.10
N ASN A 95 -23.40 9.25 2.38
CA ASN A 95 -24.24 8.85 3.52
C ASN A 95 -24.90 7.47 3.30
N SER A 96 -24.11 6.51 2.84
CA SER A 96 -24.57 5.17 2.47
C SER A 96 -23.79 4.09 3.22
N ARG A 97 -24.44 2.96 3.47
CA ARG A 97 -23.77 1.79 4.05
C ARG A 97 -22.86 1.14 3.01
N MET A 98 -21.76 0.56 3.49
CA MET A 98 -20.99 -0.36 2.65
C MET A 98 -21.80 -1.64 2.43
N ALA A 99 -21.91 -2.08 1.18
CA ALA A 99 -22.75 -3.24 0.82
C ALA A 99 -22.20 -4.55 1.40
N THR A 100 -20.89 -4.80 1.27
CA THR A 100 -20.26 -6.10 1.59
C THR A 100 -18.92 -5.94 2.35
N PRO A 101 -18.93 -5.51 3.63
CA PRO A 101 -17.71 -5.32 4.41
C PRO A 101 -16.81 -6.57 4.51
N LYS A 102 -17.40 -7.76 4.52
CA LYS A 102 -16.64 -9.03 4.54
C LYS A 102 -15.76 -9.21 3.31
N ILE A 103 -16.26 -8.84 2.13
CA ILE A 103 -15.48 -8.89 0.88
C ILE A 103 -14.37 -7.82 0.92
N GLY A 104 -14.64 -6.65 1.49
CA GLY A 104 -13.61 -5.62 1.70
C GLY A 104 -12.42 -6.12 2.53
N TRP A 105 -12.66 -6.95 3.56
CA TRP A 105 -11.57 -7.58 4.31
C TRP A 105 -10.79 -8.61 3.51
N VAL A 106 -11.48 -9.40 2.67
CA VAL A 106 -10.79 -10.33 1.75
C VAL A 106 -9.89 -9.56 0.79
N ALA A 107 -10.38 -8.46 0.20
CA ALA A 107 -9.59 -7.60 -0.68
C ALA A 107 -8.37 -7.01 0.05
N PHE A 108 -8.55 -6.49 1.27
CA PHE A 108 -7.46 -5.97 2.10
C PHE A 108 -6.39 -7.03 2.37
N ILE A 109 -6.79 -8.25 2.77
CA ILE A 109 -5.85 -9.36 3.02
C ILE A 109 -5.12 -9.76 1.75
N LEU A 110 -5.83 -9.86 0.62
CA LEU A 110 -5.23 -10.20 -0.67
C LEU A 110 -4.16 -9.18 -1.07
N MET A 111 -4.47 -7.89 -0.98
CA MET A 111 -3.52 -6.80 -1.24
C MET A 111 -2.31 -6.87 -0.30
N LEU A 112 -2.53 -7.12 0.99
CA LEU A 112 -1.46 -7.20 1.98
C LEU A 112 -0.52 -8.38 1.72
N VAL A 113 -1.09 -9.55 1.41
CA VAL A 113 -0.30 -10.75 1.06
C VAL A 113 0.49 -10.52 -0.22
N GLY A 114 -0.13 -9.92 -1.25
CA GLY A 114 0.54 -9.59 -2.50
C GLY A 114 1.71 -8.63 -2.30
N ALA A 115 1.49 -7.53 -1.57
CA ALA A 115 2.53 -6.56 -1.24
C ALA A 115 3.70 -7.17 -0.46
N VAL A 116 3.41 -8.03 0.52
CA VAL A 116 4.45 -8.75 1.28
C VAL A 116 5.20 -9.74 0.38
N MET A 117 4.50 -10.51 -0.45
CA MET A 117 5.09 -11.47 -1.37
C MET A 117 6.07 -10.78 -2.34
N ALA A 118 5.64 -9.68 -2.96
CA ALA A 118 6.47 -8.89 -3.87
C ALA A 118 7.72 -8.34 -3.15
N ASN A 119 7.56 -7.80 -1.94
CA ASN A 119 8.68 -7.28 -1.16
C ASN A 119 9.69 -8.36 -0.76
N VAL A 120 9.22 -9.56 -0.38
CA VAL A 120 10.12 -10.67 -0.02
C VAL A 120 11.04 -11.03 -1.19
N VAL A 121 10.50 -11.18 -2.39
CA VAL A 121 11.31 -11.54 -3.58
C VAL A 121 12.09 -10.37 -4.19
N ILE A 122 11.77 -9.13 -3.83
CA ILE A 122 12.65 -7.99 -4.11
C ILE A 122 13.85 -8.04 -3.15
N LEU A 123 13.60 -8.20 -1.85
CA LEU A 123 14.63 -8.12 -0.81
C LEU A 123 15.57 -9.32 -0.77
N ASP A 124 15.14 -10.48 -1.26
CA ASP A 124 16.02 -11.63 -1.47
C ASP A 124 16.93 -11.50 -2.71
N GLY A 125 16.75 -10.42 -3.50
CA GLY A 125 17.55 -10.12 -4.69
C GLY A 125 17.09 -10.84 -5.97
N SER A 126 16.07 -11.70 -5.91
CA SER A 126 15.58 -12.46 -7.08
C SER A 126 14.75 -11.63 -8.05
N SER A 127 14.36 -10.40 -7.67
CA SER A 127 13.43 -9.56 -8.44
C SER A 127 13.87 -8.09 -8.53
N THR A 128 15.13 -7.82 -8.89
CA THR A 128 15.65 -6.45 -9.11
C THR A 128 15.30 -5.93 -10.50
N VAL A 129 14.03 -5.59 -10.73
CA VAL A 129 13.51 -5.23 -12.07
C VAL A 129 12.99 -3.79 -12.18
N MET A 130 13.24 -2.96 -11.16
CA MET A 130 12.64 -1.63 -10.99
C MET A 130 11.09 -1.70 -10.94
N PHE A 131 10.44 -0.58 -10.63
CA PHE A 131 8.97 -0.51 -10.61
C PHE A 131 8.34 -0.81 -11.98
N THR A 132 9.04 -0.52 -13.09
CA THR A 132 8.50 -0.73 -14.45
C THR A 132 8.54 -2.18 -14.92
N SER A 133 9.44 -3.01 -14.37
CA SER A 133 9.53 -4.44 -14.67
C SER A 133 9.62 -4.78 -16.17
N TYR A 134 10.28 -3.92 -16.95
CA TYR A 134 10.33 -4.09 -18.40
C TYR A 134 11.21 -5.29 -18.81
N PRO A 135 10.73 -6.15 -19.74
CA PRO A 135 11.57 -7.16 -20.38
C PRO A 135 12.81 -6.54 -21.08
N PRO A 136 13.95 -7.25 -21.18
CA PRO A 136 14.17 -8.67 -20.90
C PRO A 136 14.55 -9.01 -19.44
N LEU A 137 14.54 -8.03 -18.52
CA LEU A 137 14.78 -8.30 -17.10
C LEU A 137 13.62 -9.13 -16.53
N LYS A 138 13.94 -10.28 -15.94
CA LYS A 138 12.97 -11.24 -15.40
C LYS A 138 13.04 -11.24 -13.89
N ALA A 139 11.88 -11.12 -13.25
CA ALA A 139 11.73 -11.32 -11.82
C ALA A 139 11.29 -12.76 -11.51
N SER A 140 11.29 -13.11 -10.23
CA SER A 140 10.65 -14.33 -9.74
C SER A 140 9.16 -14.37 -10.16
N PRO A 141 8.57 -15.54 -10.47
CA PRO A 141 7.13 -15.67 -10.69
C PRO A 141 6.28 -15.12 -9.53
N PHE A 142 6.79 -15.20 -8.30
CA PHE A 142 6.12 -14.66 -7.11
C PHE A 142 6.06 -13.13 -7.09
N PHE A 143 6.96 -12.44 -7.79
CA PHE A 143 6.88 -10.99 -7.95
C PHE A 143 5.64 -10.61 -8.75
N TYR A 144 5.44 -11.27 -9.90
CA TYR A 144 4.28 -11.03 -10.77
C TYR A 144 2.97 -11.52 -10.17
N LEU A 145 2.99 -12.57 -9.35
CA LEU A 145 1.81 -13.06 -8.63
C LEU A 145 1.42 -12.14 -7.46
N GLY A 146 2.41 -11.50 -6.84
CA GLY A 146 2.19 -10.59 -5.72
C GLY A 146 1.62 -9.23 -6.14
N LEU A 147 1.93 -8.77 -7.35
CA LEU A 147 1.36 -7.56 -7.96
C LEU A 147 -0.05 -7.81 -8.51
#